data_AF-A0A924HGD2-F1
#
_entry.id   AF-A0A924HGD2-F1
#
_cell.length_a   1.000
_cell.length_b   1.000
_cell.length_c   1.000
_cell.angle_alpha   90.00
_cell.angle_beta   90.00
_cell.angle_gamma   90.00
#
_symmetry.space_group_name_H-M   'P 1'
#
loop_
_entity.id
_entity.type
_entity.pdbx_description
1 polymer ?
#
loop_
_entity_poly.entity_id
_entity_poly.type
_entity_poly.pdbx_seq_one_letter_code
_entity_poly.pdbx_strand_id
1 'polypeptide(L)' 'MSTAELKNQIIEKLNNINDETMLNDIYKLIQMESEIATVYQLSNDEKKAVEMTFHDIDAGKTYSSTEANELMKSGLIHI' A
#
# COMPACT_ATOMS: atom_id res chain seq x y z
N MET A 1 -24.65 18.65 -3.67
CA MET A 1 -25.03 17.39 -3.02
C MET A 1 -24.22 17.24 -1.77
N SER A 2 -24.88 17.04 -0.63
CA SER A 2 -24.23 16.69 0.62
C SER A 2 -23.79 15.23 0.62
N THR A 3 -22.84 14.89 1.49
CA THR A 3 -22.42 13.51 1.72
C THR A 3 -23.58 12.61 2.14
N ALA A 4 -24.56 13.14 2.88
CA ALA A 4 -25.75 12.40 3.30
C ALA A 4 -26.66 12.08 2.11
N GLU A 5 -26.89 13.04 1.20
CA GLU A 5 -27.67 12.84 -0.01
C GLU A 5 -27.04 11.79 -0.95
N LEU A 6 -25.70 11.81 -1.07
CA LEU A 6 -24.98 10.84 -1.89
C LEU A 6 -25.09 9.41 -1.34
N LYS A 7 -24.93 9.24 -0.02
CA LYS A 7 -25.09 7.93 0.62
C LYS A 7 -26.49 7.34 0.40
N ASN A 8 -27.52 8.16 0.54
CA ASN A 8 -28.90 7.72 0.34
C ASN A 8 -29.15 7.27 -1.10
N GLN A 9 -28.66 8.02 -2.09
CA GLN A 9 -28.79 7.62 -3.51
C GLN A 9 -28.06 6.32 -3.84
N ILE A 10 -26.88 6.10 -3.25
CA ILE A 10 -26.14 4.85 -3.42
C ILE A 10 -26.94 3.68 -2.84
N ILE A 11 -27.43 3.80 -1.60
CA ILE A 11 -28.25 2.76 -0.95
C ILE A 11 -29.50 2.44 -1.78
N GLU A 12 -30.19 3.47 -2.27
CA GLU A 12 -31.37 3.30 -3.12
C GLU A 12 -31.03 2.54 -4.41
N LYS A 13 -29.91 2.87 -5.07
CA LYS A 13 -29.46 2.13 -6.25
C LYS A 13 -29.12 0.68 -5.92
N LEU A 14 -28.43 0.40 -4.81
CA LEU A 14 -28.06 -0.96 -4.40
C LEU A 14 -29.29 -1.82 -4.12
N ASN A 15 -30.30 -1.27 -3.45
CA ASN A 15 -31.54 -1.99 -3.14
C ASN A 15 -32.36 -2.38 -4.39
N ASN A 16 -32.11 -1.73 -5.53
CA ASN A 16 -32.79 -2.03 -6.79
C ASN A 16 -32.02 -3.01 -7.69
N ILE A 17 -30.80 -3.41 -7.31
CA ILE A 17 -30.01 -4.41 -8.04
C ILE A 17 -30.43 -5.80 -7.56
N ASN A 18 -30.92 -6.64 -8.48
CA ASN A 18 -31.27 -8.03 -8.21
C ASN A 18 -30.20 -9.02 -8.72
N ASP A 19 -29.16 -8.53 -9.40
CA ASP A 19 -28.04 -9.33 -9.88
C ASP A 19 -27.02 -9.52 -8.77
N GLU A 20 -26.94 -10.75 -8.24
CA GLU A 20 -26.01 -11.14 -7.18
C GLU A 20 -24.54 -10.95 -7.58
N THR A 21 -24.19 -11.19 -8.84
CA THR A 21 -22.82 -11.04 -9.34
C THR A 21 -22.40 -9.57 -9.26
N MET A 22 -23.28 -8.68 -9.70
CA MET A 22 -23.05 -7.23 -9.63
C MET A 22 -22.94 -6.74 -8.18
N LEU A 23 -23.79 -7.23 -7.28
CA LEU A 23 -23.70 -6.89 -5.86
C LEU A 23 -22.38 -7.37 -5.23
N ASN A 24 -21.94 -8.57 -5.59
CA ASN A 24 -20.68 -9.13 -5.10
C ASN A 24 -19.46 -8.31 -5.58
N ASP A 25 -19.46 -7.86 -6.83
CA ASP A 25 -18.37 -7.03 -7.35
C ASP A 25 -18.34 -5.64 -6.71
N ILE A 26 -19.51 -5.03 -6.47
CA ILE A 26 -19.60 -3.77 -5.72
C ILE A 26 -19.10 -3.95 -4.28
N TYR A 27 -19.47 -5.05 -3.62
CA TYR A 27 -19.02 -5.37 -2.27
C TYR A 27 -17.49 -5.48 -2.19
N LYS A 28 -16.86 -6.21 -3.13
CA LYS A 28 -15.40 -6.34 -3.20
C LYS A 28 -14.72 -4.99 -3.38
N LEU A 29 -15.25 -4.09 -4.23
CA LEU A 29 -14.67 -2.77 -4.44
C LEU A 29 -14.69 -1.91 -3.16
N ILE A 30 -15.80 -1.91 -2.43
CA ILE A 30 -15.93 -1.18 -1.15
C ILE A 30 -15.00 -1.77 -0.09
N GLN A 31 -14.87 -3.10 -0.07
CA GLN A 31 -13.94 -3.78 0.82
C GLN A 31 -12.48 -3.43 0.50
N MET A 32 -12.10 -3.41 -0.78
CA MET A 32 -10.77 -3.01 -1.22
C MET A 32 -10.44 -1.58 -0.80
N GLU A 33 -11.36 -0.61 -0.92
CA GLU A 33 -11.12 0.74 -0.40
C GLU A 33 -10.89 0.76 1.11
N SER A 34 -11.60 -0.10 1.86
CA SER A 34 -11.44 -0.23 3.32
C SER A 34 -10.10 -0.86 3.71
N GLU A 35 -9.58 -1.77 2.90
CA GLU A 35 -8.26 -2.39 3.07
C GLU A 35 -7.12 -1.43 2.63
N ILE A 36 -7.34 -0.71 1.52
CA ILE A 36 -6.44 0.35 1.01
C ILE A 36 -6.37 1.54 1.98
N ALA A 37 -7.36 1.75 2.85
CA ALA A 37 -7.29 2.76 3.91
C ALA A 37 -6.10 2.56 4.88
N THR A 38 -5.41 1.41 4.80
CA THR A 38 -4.13 1.15 5.46
C THR A 38 -2.95 1.10 4.47
N VAL A 39 -2.82 2.06 3.54
CA VAL A 39 -1.54 2.26 2.85
C VAL A 39 -0.48 2.53 3.91
N TYR A 40 0.40 1.55 4.13
CA TYR A 40 1.50 1.66 5.08
C TYR A 40 2.34 2.89 4.74
N GLN A 41 2.35 3.86 5.65
CA GLN A 41 3.19 5.04 5.51
C GLN A 41 4.56 4.70 6.06
N LEU A 42 5.54 4.57 5.16
CA LEU A 42 6.94 4.40 5.54
C LEU A 42 7.31 5.48 6.57
N SER A 43 7.91 5.05 7.67
CA SER A 43 8.57 5.93 8.64
C SER A 43 9.70 6.71 7.96
N ASN A 44 10.17 7.77 8.61
CA ASN A 44 11.27 8.58 8.07
C ASN A 44 12.55 7.76 7.86
N ASP A 45 12.78 6.76 8.70
CA ASP A 45 13.97 5.90 8.60
C ASP A 45 13.83 4.90 7.44
N GLU A 46 12.64 4.35 7.22
CA GLU A 46 12.38 3.47 6.08
C GLU A 46 12.43 4.24 4.75
N LYS A 47 11.92 5.47 4.71
CA LYS A 47 12.06 6.34 3.53
C LYS A 47 13.52 6.58 3.19
N LYS A 48 14.35 6.90 4.21
CA LYS A 48 15.80 7.07 4.03
C LYS A 48 16.49 5.80 3.55
N ALA A 49 16.10 4.63 4.08
CA ALA A 49 16.67 3.35 3.67
C ALA A 49 16.35 3.05 2.19
N VAL A 50 15.12 3.36 1.75
CA VAL A 50 14.72 3.25 0.34
C VAL A 50 15.51 4.21 -0.55
N GLU A 51 15.65 5.47 -0.15
CA GLU A 51 16.44 6.48 -0.88
C GLU A 51 17.92 6.08 -0.99
N MET A 52 18.51 5.57 0.09
CA MET A 52 19.88 5.05 0.10
C MET A 52 20.05 3.86 -0.85
N THR A 53 19.06 2.98 -0.91
CA THR A 53 19.08 1.81 -1.81
C THR A 53 19.07 2.25 -3.26
N PHE A 54 18.24 3.22 -3.64
CA PHE A 54 18.24 3.78 -4.99
C PHE A 54 19.58 4.43 -5.33
N HIS A 55 20.16 5.20 -4.41
CA HIS A 55 21.47 5.80 -4.61
C HIS A 55 22.58 4.76 -4.78
N ASP A 56 22.57 3.68 -4.00
CA ASP A 56 23.57 2.61 -4.11
C ASP A 56 23.44 1.84 -5.44
N ILE A 57 22.21 1.66 -5.96
CA ILE A 57 21.96 1.10 -7.29
C ILE A 57 22.52 2.02 -8.38
N ASP A 58 22.22 3.31 -8.35
CA ASP A 58 22.71 4.29 -9.34
C ASP A 58 24.25 4.41 -9.30
N ALA A 59 24.85 4.29 -8.12
CA ALA A 59 26.29 4.27 -7.94
C ALA A 59 26.95 2.94 -8.35
N GLY A 60 26.17 1.93 -8.78
CA GLY A 60 26.67 0.61 -9.16
C GLY A 60 27.28 -0.17 -7.99
N LYS A 61 26.92 0.17 -6.75
CA LYS A 61 27.42 -0.53 -5.57
C LYS A 61 26.71 -1.86 -5.43
N THR A 62 27.48 -2.93 -5.56
CA THR A 62 27.04 -4.29 -5.28
C THR A 62 27.86 -4.84 -4.13
N TYR A 63 27.21 -5.50 -3.19
CA TYR A 63 27.87 -6.17 -2.08
C TYR A 63 27.75 -7.68 -2.27
N SER A 64 28.85 -8.41 -2.09
CA SER A 64 28.79 -9.86 -1.95
C SER A 64 28.03 -10.24 -0.67
N SER A 65 27.54 -11.47 -0.58
CA SER A 65 26.80 -11.93 0.61
C SER A 65 27.61 -11.82 1.91
N THR A 66 28.94 -11.94 1.84
CA THR A 66 29.82 -11.77 3.00
C THR A 66 29.89 -10.30 3.43
N GLU A 67 30.00 -9.38 2.47
CA GLU A 67 30.05 -7.93 2.74
C GLU A 67 28.71 -7.43 3.28
N ALA A 68 27.59 -7.89 2.71
CA ALA A 68 26.26 -7.57 3.20
C ALA A 68 26.06 -8.02 4.67
N ASN A 69 26.55 -9.21 5.03
CA ASN A 69 26.47 -9.71 6.41
C ASN A 69 27.28 -8.88 7.40
N GLU A 70 28.46 -8.41 7.02
CA GLU A 70 29.26 -7.52 7.87
C GLU A 70 28.60 -6.15 8.02
N LEU A 71 28.01 -5.61 6.95
CA LEU A 71 27.26 -4.37 6.99
C LEU A 71 26.00 -4.47 7.87
N MET A 72 25.28 -5.59 7.83
CA MET A 72 24.15 -5.85 8.72
C MET A 72 24.56 -5.91 10.19
N LYS A 73 25.69 -6.56 10.53
CA LYS A 73 26.21 -6.60 11.90
C LYS A 73 26.62 -5.22 12.42
N SER A 74 27.11 -4.34 11.55
CA SER A 74 27.48 -2.97 11.91
C SER A 74 26.29 -2.01 12.05
N GLY A 75 25.07 -2.45 11.72
CA GLY A 75 23.86 -1.62 11.75
C GLY A 75 23.77 -0.60 10.60
N LEU A 76 24.60 -0.74 9.56
CA LEU A 76 24.58 0.11 8.37
C LEU A 76 23.49 -0.28 7.37
N ILE A 77 23.01 -1.53 7.44
CA ILE A 77 21.91 -2.05 6.62
C ILE A 77 20.99 -2.87 7.51
N HIS A 78 19.70 -2.58 7.48
CA HIS A 78 18.66 -3.37 8.12
C HIS A 78 17.76 -3.94 7.03
N ILE A 79 17.60 -5.28 7.01
CA ILE A 79 16.74 -6.02 6.09
C ILE A 79 15.67 -6.75 6.91
#